data_AF-A0A848FFD3-F1
#
_entry.id   AF-A0A848FFD3-F1
#
_cell.length_a   1.000
_cell.length_b   1.000
_cell.length_c   1.000
_cell.angle_alpha   90.00
_cell.angle_beta   90.00
_cell.angle_gamma   90.00
#
_symmetry.space_group_name_H-M   'P 1'
#
loop_
_entity.id
_entity.type
_entity.pdbx_description
1 polymer ?
#
loop_
_entity_poly.entity_id
_entity_poly.type
_entity_poly.pdbx_seq_one_letter_code
_entity_poly.pdbx_strand_id
1 'polypeptide(L)'
;MTVSPLPRVSERPTTFTVVDLNNENQLLASATIQGSDGQIRSGYVIYDDGRYRPLNPSGSIRGALTARAFNDQGAVVGLKFVGPNRDRAHAIVWRDGTTRDLNDFMAPDPSGATWELIDAWDINERGQIVGIGRLGDVTNARGFIATPVPEPGGWALLLAGLGVLGWKARRAGPARS
;
A
#
# COMPACT_ATOMS: atom_id res chain seq x y z
N MET A 1 -12.65 -13.57 28.98
CA MET A 1 -11.83 -12.48 28.40
C MET A 1 -10.59 -12.34 29.25
N THR A 2 -9.40 -12.49 28.68
CA THR A 2 -8.12 -12.28 29.36
C THR A 2 -7.39 -11.14 28.66
N VAL A 3 -6.83 -10.20 29.43
CA VAL A 3 -6.03 -9.11 28.88
C VAL A 3 -4.57 -9.51 28.96
N SER A 4 -3.93 -9.70 27.81
CA SER A 4 -2.48 -9.86 27.74
C SER A 4 -1.85 -8.48 27.58
N PRO A 5 -0.89 -8.09 28.44
CA PRO A 5 -0.17 -6.84 28.26
C PRO A 5 0.61 -6.88 26.94
N LEU A 6 0.72 -5.73 26.26
CA LEU A 6 1.61 -5.61 25.11
C LEU A 6 3.04 -6.01 25.52
N PRO A 7 3.78 -6.73 24.67
CA PRO A 7 5.02 -7.35 25.13
C PRO A 7 6.07 -6.32 25.53
N ARG A 8 6.93 -6.70 26.48
CA ARG A 8 8.01 -5.84 26.98
C ARG A 8 9.05 -5.66 25.89
N VAL A 9 9.17 -4.43 25.46
CA VAL A 9 10.04 -4.04 24.36
C VAL A 9 11.50 -4.03 24.80
N SER A 10 12.40 -4.66 24.04
CA SER A 10 13.85 -4.66 24.32
C SER A 10 14.50 -3.28 24.13
N GLU A 11 13.90 -2.42 23.30
CA GLU A 11 14.28 -1.02 23.03
C GLU A 11 13.12 -0.11 23.41
N ARG A 12 13.17 0.56 24.57
CA ARG A 12 12.02 1.29 25.14
C ARG A 12 11.39 2.27 24.13
N PRO A 13 10.20 1.98 23.55
CA PRO A 13 9.48 3.00 22.82
C PRO A 13 9.03 4.04 23.83
N THR A 14 9.27 5.31 23.54
CA THR A 14 8.69 6.40 24.32
C THR A 14 7.19 6.54 24.03
N THR A 15 6.71 5.99 22.91
CA THR A 15 5.28 5.88 22.56
C THR A 15 5.06 4.63 21.71
N PHE A 16 3.96 3.90 21.95
CA PHE A 16 3.50 2.78 21.13
C PHE A 16 1.97 2.71 21.16
N THR A 17 1.34 3.05 20.04
CA THR A 17 -0.11 3.03 19.87
C THR A 17 -0.46 2.04 18.78
N VAL A 18 -1.15 0.96 19.16
CA VAL A 18 -1.66 -0.02 18.19
C VAL A 18 -2.72 0.63 17.32
N VAL A 19 -2.59 0.40 16.02
CA VAL A 19 -3.48 0.89 14.97
C VAL A 19 -4.38 -0.26 14.51
N ASP A 20 -3.76 -1.42 14.26
CA ASP A 20 -4.44 -2.58 13.70
C ASP A 20 -3.72 -3.91 14.09
N LEU A 21 -4.44 -5.03 13.99
CA LEU A 21 -4.00 -6.40 14.29
C LEU A 21 -4.44 -7.33 13.15
N ASN A 22 -3.51 -8.13 12.63
CA ASN A 22 -3.82 -9.13 11.59
C ASN A 22 -3.96 -10.54 12.18
N ASN A 23 -4.28 -11.54 11.34
CA ASN A 23 -4.49 -12.93 11.79
C ASN A 23 -3.19 -13.65 12.16
N GLU A 24 -2.04 -13.12 11.75
CA GLU A 24 -0.71 -13.61 12.12
C GLU A 24 -0.26 -13.11 13.50
N ASN A 25 -1.13 -12.45 14.26
CA ASN A 25 -0.85 -11.82 15.56
C ASN A 25 0.20 -10.71 15.50
N GLN A 26 0.39 -10.12 14.32
CA GLN A 26 1.25 -8.96 14.15
C GLN A 26 0.46 -7.70 14.46
N LEU A 27 1.14 -6.65 14.89
CA LEU A 27 0.52 -5.36 15.17
C LEU A 27 1.07 -4.30 14.23
N LEU A 28 0.19 -3.57 13.57
CA LEU A 28 0.53 -2.26 13.03
C LEU A 28 0.44 -1.25 14.16
N ALA A 29 1.50 -0.49 14.40
CA ALA A 29 1.53 0.51 15.46
C ALA A 29 2.22 1.79 15.02
N SER A 30 1.75 2.92 15.55
CA SER A 30 2.53 4.16 15.59
C SER A 30 3.45 4.10 16.80
N ALA A 31 4.74 4.31 16.60
CA ALA A 31 5.76 4.22 17.63
C ALA A 31 6.79 5.33 17.53
N THR A 32 7.34 5.73 18.67
CA THR A 32 8.59 6.48 18.74
C THR A 32 9.62 5.60 19.43
N ILE A 33 10.67 5.23 18.69
CA ILE A 33 11.71 4.31 19.11
C ILE A 33 13.02 5.08 19.25
N GLN A 34 13.67 4.95 20.40
CA GLN A 34 15.04 5.42 20.59
C GLN A 34 15.99 4.26 20.30
N GLY A 35 16.76 4.38 19.22
CA GLY A 35 17.74 3.35 18.85
C GLY A 35 18.93 3.30 19.82
N SER A 36 19.68 2.21 19.74
CA SER A 36 20.94 2.03 20.48
C SER A 36 22.01 3.08 20.14
N ASP A 37 21.89 3.71 18.98
CA ASP A 37 22.69 4.84 18.51
C ASP A 37 22.25 6.20 19.09
N GLY A 38 21.24 6.22 19.95
CA GLY A 38 20.66 7.42 20.54
C GLY A 38 19.71 8.18 19.61
N GLN A 39 19.54 7.73 18.36
CA GLN A 39 18.62 8.39 17.43
C GLN A 39 17.16 8.05 17.75
N ILE A 40 16.31 9.07 17.71
CA ILE A 40 14.85 8.91 17.85
C ILE A 40 14.24 8.76 16.47
N ARG A 41 13.48 7.68 16.30
CA ARG A 41 12.75 7.33 15.07
C ARG A 41 11.27 7.28 15.40
N SER A 42 10.47 8.21 14.88
CA SER A 42 9.01 8.22 15.04
C SER A 42 8.35 7.75 13.76
N GLY A 43 7.40 6.82 13.82
CA GLY A 43 6.76 6.28 12.63
C GLY A 43 5.81 5.12 12.85
N TYR A 44 5.42 4.48 11.75
CA TYR A 44 4.70 3.23 11.80
C TYR A 44 5.66 2.04 11.77
N VAL A 45 5.34 1.03 12.57
CA VAL A 45 6.08 -0.22 12.69
C VAL A 45 5.12 -1.39 12.60
N ILE A 46 5.59 -2.50 12.04
CA ILE A 46 4.99 -3.80 12.26
C ILE A 46 5.74 -4.45 13.41
N TYR A 47 4.99 -4.83 14.45
CA TYR A 47 5.49 -5.58 15.58
C TYR A 47 5.11 -7.05 15.41
N ASP A 48 6.10 -7.92 15.56
CA ASP A 48 5.96 -9.37 15.45
C ASP A 48 6.90 -10.05 16.46
N ASP A 49 6.32 -10.76 17.43
CA ASP A 49 7.00 -11.52 18.50
C ASP A 49 8.33 -10.91 19.00
N GLY A 50 8.24 -9.69 19.55
CA GLY A 50 9.38 -8.98 20.15
C GLY A 50 10.23 -8.18 19.17
N ARG A 51 9.96 -8.26 17.87
CA ARG A 51 10.72 -7.57 16.82
C ARG A 51 9.91 -6.45 16.18
N TYR A 52 10.61 -5.38 15.81
CA TYR A 52 10.03 -4.24 15.10
C TYR A 52 10.58 -4.19 13.69
N ARG A 53 9.68 -4.14 12.72
CA ARG A 53 10.01 -3.79 11.36
C ARG A 53 9.49 -2.38 11.08
N PRO A 54 10.35 -1.37 10.99
CA PRO A 54 9.91 -0.05 10.57
C PRO A 54 9.34 -0.14 9.16
N LEU A 55 8.17 0.46 8.95
CA LEU A 55 7.62 0.62 7.59
C LEU A 55 8.45 1.60 6.74
N ASN A 56 9.41 2.29 7.38
CA ASN A 56 10.17 3.36 6.75
C ASN A 56 11.67 3.32 7.13
N PRO A 57 12.54 2.71 6.30
CA PRO A 57 13.99 2.71 6.55
C PRO A 57 14.66 4.08 6.30
N SER A 58 13.96 5.06 5.70
CA SER A 58 14.53 6.36 5.28
C SER A 58 14.62 7.43 6.38
N GLY A 59 14.15 7.16 7.60
CA GLY A 59 14.38 8.03 8.76
C GLY A 59 13.67 9.41 8.77
N SER A 60 12.96 9.81 7.70
CA SER A 60 12.24 11.08 7.68
C SER A 60 10.74 10.85 7.68
N ILE A 61 10.12 11.04 8.84
CA ILE A 61 8.66 10.99 8.99
C ILE A 61 8.15 12.38 9.33
N ARG A 62 8.66 13.38 8.61
CA ARG A 62 8.06 14.72 8.60
C ARG A 62 6.75 14.70 7.80
N GLY A 63 5.75 14.01 8.36
CA GLY A 63 4.35 14.46 8.39
C GLY A 63 3.50 14.33 7.14
N ALA A 64 3.58 13.25 6.36
CA ALA A 64 2.69 13.14 5.20
C ALA A 64 2.06 11.76 4.98
N LEU A 65 2.06 10.84 5.95
CA LEU A 65 1.35 9.56 5.79
C LEU A 65 0.71 9.11 7.10
N THR A 66 -0.48 8.52 6.97
CA THR A 66 -1.24 7.93 8.07
C THR A 66 -1.61 6.53 7.66
N ALA A 67 -1.08 5.52 8.34
CA ALA A 67 -1.50 4.13 8.16
C ALA A 67 -2.78 3.87 8.96
N ARG A 68 -3.67 3.04 8.41
CA ARG A 68 -4.98 2.74 8.99
C ARG A 68 -5.23 1.27 9.23
N ALA A 69 -4.78 0.42 8.31
CA ALA A 69 -5.00 -1.01 8.38
C ALA A 69 -3.91 -1.77 7.62
N PHE A 70 -3.82 -3.07 7.86
CA PHE A 70 -2.92 -3.95 7.14
C PHE A 70 -3.42 -5.40 7.10
N ASN A 71 -2.91 -6.17 6.14
CA ASN A 71 -3.28 -7.58 5.96
C ASN A 71 -2.13 -8.54 6.34
N ASP A 72 -2.40 -9.84 6.33
CA ASP A 72 -1.43 -10.91 6.69
C ASP A 72 -0.23 -10.96 5.74
N GLN A 73 -0.37 -10.41 4.53
CA GLN A 73 0.73 -10.25 3.57
C GLN A 73 1.63 -9.05 3.87
N GLY A 74 1.36 -8.31 4.95
CA GLY A 74 2.12 -7.13 5.35
C GLY A 74 1.90 -5.92 4.45
N ALA A 75 0.83 -5.90 3.63
CA ALA A 75 0.43 -4.71 2.89
C ALA A 75 -0.33 -3.78 3.82
N VAL A 76 0.07 -2.51 3.85
CA VAL A 76 -0.48 -1.48 4.74
C VAL A 76 -1.19 -0.43 3.91
N VAL A 77 -2.39 -0.02 4.32
CA VAL A 77 -3.16 1.02 3.64
C VAL A 77 -3.35 2.26 4.51
N GLY A 78 -3.67 3.37 3.87
CA GLY A 78 -3.91 4.63 4.55
C GLY A 78 -4.02 5.81 3.61
N LEU A 79 -3.56 6.96 4.06
CA LEU A 79 -3.48 8.18 3.25
C LEU A 79 -2.08 8.79 3.28
N LYS A 80 -1.79 9.60 2.26
CA LYS A 80 -0.71 10.58 2.29
C LYS A 80 -1.24 11.98 2.03
N PHE A 81 -0.66 12.99 2.68
CA PHE A 81 -0.93 14.38 2.35
C PHE A 81 -0.16 14.80 1.09
N VAL A 82 -0.83 15.53 0.19
CA VAL A 82 -0.28 15.96 -1.10
C VAL A 82 -0.46 17.47 -1.31
N GLY A 83 0.28 18.02 -2.27
CA GLY A 83 0.28 19.44 -2.57
C GLY A 83 1.20 20.28 -1.66
N PRO A 84 1.48 21.53 -2.04
CA PRO A 84 2.42 22.39 -1.32
C PRO A 84 1.97 22.70 0.11
N ASN A 85 0.65 22.78 0.33
CA ASN A 85 0.05 23.13 1.62
C ASN A 85 -0.39 21.91 2.44
N ARG A 86 -0.27 20.68 1.90
CA ARG A 86 -0.71 19.42 2.56
C ARG A 86 -2.20 19.43 2.98
N ASP A 87 -3.03 20.16 2.25
CA ASP A 87 -4.47 20.31 2.46
C ASP A 87 -5.29 19.22 1.74
N ARG A 88 -4.67 18.51 0.80
CA ARG A 88 -5.24 17.35 0.13
C ARG A 88 -4.63 16.06 0.64
N ALA A 89 -5.38 14.96 0.52
CA ALA A 89 -4.92 13.63 0.84
C ALA A 89 -5.24 12.66 -0.30
N HIS A 90 -4.33 11.72 -0.54
CA HIS A 90 -4.48 10.61 -1.47
C HIS A 90 -4.39 9.29 -0.73
N ALA A 91 -5.24 8.33 -1.09
CA ALA A 91 -5.17 6.97 -0.57
C ALA A 91 -3.88 6.28 -1.04
N ILE A 92 -3.25 5.50 -0.16
CA ILE A 92 -1.99 4.81 -0.45
C ILE A 92 -2.07 3.33 -0.08
N VAL A 93 -1.20 2.55 -0.73
CA VAL A 93 -0.80 1.21 -0.28
C VAL A 93 0.71 1.15 -0.16
N TRP A 94 1.20 0.58 0.93
CA TRP A 94 2.59 0.25 1.14
C TRP A 94 2.76 -1.25 1.13
N ARG A 95 3.74 -1.74 0.35
CA ARG A 95 4.12 -3.15 0.30
C ARG A 95 5.59 -3.26 -0.07
N ASP A 96 6.32 -4.15 0.59
CA ASP A 96 7.73 -4.46 0.27
C ASP A 96 8.63 -3.21 0.24
N GLY A 97 8.45 -2.30 1.20
CA GLY A 97 9.24 -1.07 1.30
C GLY A 97 8.85 0.04 0.34
N THR A 98 7.85 -0.17 -0.52
CA THR A 98 7.41 0.80 -1.53
C THR A 98 6.01 1.31 -1.21
N THR A 99 5.86 2.63 -1.11
CA THR A 99 4.55 3.31 -1.07
C THR A 99 4.09 3.62 -2.48
N ARG A 100 2.85 3.23 -2.82
CA ARG A 100 2.19 3.58 -4.08
C ARG A 100 0.96 4.43 -3.80
N ASP A 101 0.76 5.46 -4.63
CA ASP A 101 -0.50 6.22 -4.65
C ASP A 101 -1.57 5.39 -5.34
N LEU A 102 -2.73 5.20 -4.72
CA LEU A 102 -3.79 4.43 -5.36
C LEU A 102 -4.41 5.20 -6.55
N ASN A 103 -4.28 6.53 -6.57
CA ASN A 103 -4.78 7.36 -7.67
C ASN A 103 -4.00 7.16 -8.97
N ASP A 104 -2.75 6.69 -8.90
CA ASP A 104 -1.93 6.41 -10.10
C ASP A 104 -2.49 5.23 -10.93
N PHE A 105 -3.41 4.45 -10.36
CA PHE A 105 -4.03 3.29 -11.00
C PHE A 105 -5.48 3.53 -11.44
N MET A 106 -6.02 4.74 -11.23
CA MET A 106 -7.41 5.04 -11.55
C MET A 106 -7.55 5.41 -13.03
N ALA A 107 -8.37 4.64 -13.75
CA ALA A 107 -8.81 4.97 -15.10
C ALA A 107 -10.21 5.61 -15.05
N PRO A 108 -10.58 6.42 -16.06
CA PRO A 108 -11.96 6.89 -16.21
C PRO A 108 -12.94 5.72 -16.34
N ASP A 109 -14.11 5.87 -15.73
CA ASP A 109 -15.24 4.96 -15.91
C ASP A 109 -15.89 5.13 -17.30
N PRO A 110 -16.90 4.31 -17.68
CA PRO A 110 -17.58 4.45 -18.98
C PRO A 110 -18.26 5.81 -19.22
N SER A 111 -18.53 6.59 -18.18
CA SER A 111 -19.05 7.95 -18.30
C SER A 111 -17.95 9.01 -18.49
N GLY A 112 -16.68 8.60 -18.39
CA GLY A 112 -15.51 9.46 -18.43
C GLY A 112 -15.13 10.05 -17.08
N ALA A 113 -15.81 9.66 -15.99
CA ALA A 113 -15.50 10.14 -14.65
C ALA A 113 -14.35 9.34 -14.03
N THR A 114 -13.40 10.02 -13.40
CA THR A 114 -12.27 9.38 -12.72
C THR A 114 -12.45 9.47 -11.20
N TRP A 115 -12.06 8.42 -10.50
CA TRP A 115 -11.99 8.43 -9.05
C TRP A 115 -10.76 9.19 -8.55
N GLU A 116 -10.95 10.06 -7.57
CA GLU A 116 -9.91 10.54 -6.67
C GLU A 116 -10.09 9.83 -5.32
N LEU A 117 -9.25 8.85 -5.02
CA LEU A 117 -9.24 8.11 -3.76
C LEU A 117 -8.49 8.93 -2.70
N ILE A 118 -9.16 9.29 -1.62
CA ILE A 118 -8.63 10.22 -0.62
C ILE A 118 -7.97 9.47 0.53
N ASP A 119 -8.60 8.39 0.97
CA ASP A 119 -8.21 7.71 2.19
C ASP A 119 -8.66 6.24 2.17
N ALA A 120 -7.71 5.33 2.38
CA ALA A 120 -7.97 3.89 2.45
C ALA A 120 -8.03 3.45 3.92
N TRP A 121 -9.17 2.89 4.32
CA TRP A 121 -9.47 2.57 5.71
C TRP A 121 -9.18 1.13 6.08
N ASP A 122 -9.36 0.20 5.14
CA ASP A 122 -9.18 -1.21 5.41
C ASP A 122 -8.74 -1.98 4.15
N ILE A 123 -8.08 -3.11 4.36
CA ILE A 123 -7.58 -4.02 3.32
C ILE A 123 -7.76 -5.47 3.77
N ASN A 124 -8.28 -6.32 2.89
CA ASN A 124 -8.37 -7.77 3.15
C ASN A 124 -7.24 -8.58 2.51
N GLU A 125 -7.21 -9.89 2.76
CA GLU A 125 -6.21 -10.81 2.22
C GLU A 125 -6.22 -10.97 0.70
N ARG A 126 -7.32 -10.59 0.03
CA ARG A 126 -7.37 -10.54 -1.44
C ARG A 126 -6.82 -9.22 -2.00
N GLY A 127 -6.33 -8.34 -1.14
CA GLY A 127 -5.85 -7.01 -1.50
C GLY A 127 -6.98 -6.04 -1.86
N GLN A 128 -8.24 -6.37 -1.54
CA GLN A 128 -9.34 -5.42 -1.75
C GLN A 128 -9.26 -4.34 -0.69
N ILE A 129 -9.34 -3.09 -1.12
CA ILE A 129 -9.17 -1.91 -0.27
C ILE A 129 -10.49 -1.16 -0.23
N VAL A 130 -10.94 -0.77 0.95
CA VAL A 130 -12.11 0.10 1.11
C VAL A 130 -11.71 1.45 1.68
N GLY A 131 -12.52 2.48 1.42
CA GLY A 131 -12.22 3.82 1.89
C GLY A 131 -13.16 4.87 1.35
N ILE A 132 -12.72 6.12 1.35
CA ILE A 132 -13.47 7.27 0.83
C ILE A 132 -12.73 7.98 -0.30
N GLY A 133 -13.50 8.48 -1.27
CA GLY A 133 -12.99 9.22 -2.43
C GLY A 133 -14.06 10.11 -3.07
N ARG A 134 -13.72 10.73 -4.19
CA ARG A 134 -14.63 11.49 -5.05
C ARG A 134 -14.65 10.88 -6.44
N LEU A 135 -15.79 11.00 -7.13
CA LEU A 135 -15.94 10.53 -8.50
C LEU A 135 -16.32 11.72 -9.38
N GLY A 136 -15.49 12.02 -10.38
CA GLY A 136 -15.68 13.19 -11.24
C GLY A 136 -15.52 14.51 -10.49
N ASP A 137 -16.36 15.49 -10.83
CA ASP A 137 -16.38 16.82 -10.23
C ASP A 137 -17.23 16.92 -8.94
N VAL A 138 -17.75 15.79 -8.47
CA VAL A 138 -18.64 15.75 -7.32
C VAL A 138 -17.87 16.03 -6.03
N THR A 139 -18.29 17.04 -5.28
CA THR A 139 -17.66 17.45 -4.02
C THR A 139 -17.91 16.48 -2.86
N ASN A 140 -19.03 15.76 -2.89
CA ASN A 140 -19.41 14.79 -1.87
C ASN A 140 -18.51 13.56 -1.90
N ALA A 141 -17.95 13.20 -0.74
CA ALA A 141 -17.22 11.96 -0.57
C ALA A 141 -18.15 10.74 -0.74
N ARG A 142 -17.65 9.70 -1.38
CA ARG A 142 -18.31 8.41 -1.57
C ARG A 142 -17.41 7.30 -1.05
N GLY A 143 -18.03 6.24 -0.53
CA GLY A 143 -17.32 5.00 -0.24
C GLY A 143 -16.87 4.33 -1.53
N PHE A 144 -15.70 3.69 -1.52
CA PHE A 144 -15.21 2.88 -2.62
C PHE A 144 -14.78 1.49 -2.15
N ILE A 145 -14.76 0.54 -3.09
CA ILE A 145 -13.98 -0.69 -3.00
C ILE A 145 -13.05 -0.75 -4.22
N ALA A 146 -11.74 -0.74 -3.97
CA ALA A 146 -10.73 -0.92 -4.98
C ALA A 146 -10.28 -2.38 -4.95
N THR A 147 -10.41 -3.05 -6.08
CA THR A 147 -10.03 -4.45 -6.23
C THR A 147 -8.82 -4.53 -7.14
N PRO A 148 -7.73 -5.21 -6.74
CA PRO A 148 -6.59 -5.43 -7.62
C PRO A 148 -7.09 -6.10 -8.90
N VAL A 149 -6.82 -5.48 -10.04
CA VAL A 149 -7.05 -6.15 -11.33
C VAL A 149 -5.93 -7.20 -11.44
N PRO A 150 -6.23 -8.49 -11.66
CA PRO A 150 -5.19 -9.45 -11.99
C PRO A 150 -4.45 -8.90 -13.20
N GLU A 151 -3.13 -8.69 -13.08
CA GLU A 151 -2.34 -8.43 -14.28
C GLU A 151 -2.71 -9.55 -15.27
N PRO A 152 -3.17 -9.22 -16.49
CA PRO A 152 -3.30 -10.23 -17.53
C PRO A 152 -1.92 -10.84 -17.63
N GLY A 153 -1.75 -12.05 -17.07
CA GLY A 153 -0.47 -12.44 -16.48
C GLY A 153 0.65 -12.11 -17.45
N GLY A 154 1.73 -11.46 -17.02
CA GLY A 154 2.78 -10.98 -17.93
C GLY A 154 3.25 -12.06 -18.93
N TRP A 155 3.10 -13.33 -18.56
CA TRP A 155 3.22 -14.51 -19.41
C TRP A 155 2.23 -14.60 -20.58
N ALA A 156 0.95 -14.28 -20.42
CA ALA A 156 -0.03 -14.24 -21.51
C ALA A 156 0.31 -13.17 -22.55
N LEU A 157 0.74 -11.98 -22.13
CA LEU A 157 1.21 -10.92 -23.05
C LEU A 157 2.57 -11.27 -23.68
N LEU A 158 3.48 -11.88 -22.92
CA LEU A 158 4.76 -12.39 -23.44
C LEU A 158 4.55 -13.53 -24.46
N LEU A 159 3.68 -14.49 -24.17
CA LEU A 159 3.34 -15.60 -25.06
C LEU A 159 2.61 -15.11 -26.31
N ALA A 160 1.69 -14.16 -26.18
CA ALA A 160 1.08 -13.49 -27.33
C ALA A 160 2.14 -12.77 -28.19
N GLY A 161 3.06 -12.04 -27.55
CA GLY A 161 4.18 -11.38 -28.22
C GLY A 161 5.10 -12.35 -28.97
N LEU A 162 5.51 -13.45 -28.31
CA LEU A 162 6.34 -14.50 -28.92
C LEU A 162 5.60 -15.24 -30.04
N GLY A 163 4.29 -15.46 -29.90
CA GLY A 163 3.45 -16.06 -30.95
C GLY A 163 3.41 -15.22 -32.22
N VAL A 164 3.25 -13.89 -32.10
CA VAL A 164 3.28 -12.96 -33.24
C VAL A 164 4.66 -12.93 -33.91
N LEU A 165 5.74 -12.91 -33.13
CA LEU A 165 7.11 -12.93 -33.65
C LEU A 165 7.44 -14.25 -34.37
N GLY A 166 7.07 -15.39 -33.79
CA GLY A 166 7.25 -16.70 -34.40
C GLY A 166 6.46 -16.86 -35.70
N TRP A 167 5.26 -16.30 -35.78
CA TRP A 167 4.46 -16.29 -37.00
C TRP A 167 5.09 -15.41 -38.10
N LYS A 168 5.62 -14.23 -37.75
CA LYS A 168 6.34 -13.37 -38.71
C LYS A 168 7.61 -14.03 -39.24
N ALA A 169 8.40 -14.67 -38.38
CA ALA A 169 9.62 -15.37 -38.78
C ALA A 169 9.33 -16.54 -39.73
N ARG A 170 8.22 -17.28 -39.51
CA ARG A 170 7.78 -18.36 -40.39
C ARG A 170 7.31 -17.89 -41.78
N ARG A 171 6.79 -16.66 -41.88
CA ARG A 171 6.35 -16.06 -43.16
C ARG A 171 7.50 -15.44 -43.96
N ALA A 172 8.66 -15.23 -43.34
CA ALA A 172 9.85 -14.66 -43.98
C ALA A 172 10.84 -15.73 -44.49
N GLY A 173 10.38 -16.95 -44.77
CA GLY A 173 11.22 -18.07 -45.24
C GLY A 173 12.03 -17.74 -46.52
N PRO A 174 13.20 -18.39 -46.71
CA PRO A 174 14.33 -17.82 -47.46
C PRO A 174 14.09 -17.79 -48.98
N ALA A 175 14.53 -16.68 -49.59
CA ALA A 175 14.67 -16.58 -51.05
C ALA A 175 15.67 -17.64 -51.53
N ARG A 176 15.19 -18.58 -52.35
CA ARG A 176 16.04 -19.59 -53.01
C ARG A 176 16.78 -18.92 -54.16
N SER A 177 18.11 -18.90 -54.09
CA SER A 177 19.02 -18.57 -55.20
C SER A 177 19.20 -19.75 -56.14
#